data_AF-B1XIW9-F1
#
_entry.id   AF-B1XIW9-F1
#
_cell.length_a   1.000
_cell.length_b   1.000
_cell.length_c   1.000
_cell.angle_alpha   90.00
_cell.angle_beta   90.00
_cell.angle_gamma   90.00
#
_symmetry.space_group_name_H-M   'P 1'
#
loop_
_entity.id
_entity.type
_entity.pdbx_description
1 polymer ?
#
loop_
_entity_poly.entity_id
_entity_poly.type
_entity_poly.pdbx_seq_one_letter_code
_entity_poly.pdbx_strand_id
1 'polypeptide(L)'
;MAILDQFQFQIPSDTAQLDQVLQHCEAFQLRHHLASQDWLQCKIVIAEGFTNAVRHAHGEDLKQYQITVELCLSHHSLEIRIWDHSPTVFDLEQYYATQQHQQTTLEDAGGRGMMILQKVANHLTYRRDPQRQQNYLHIVKHLMPRLSSHFITVDQLGDRLADPNLVIVDCRFRLNDPTWGETQYQQGHIPGAYYLHLDRDLSGPVQQHGGRHPLPDPEAFVSLLSRLGIERNHTEVIIYDDFHCAFGARFWWLLKYYGHDKARLLDGGFPAWQTAQAPIATDIPGFKPGQFEPNPQPQLVVNRQDLLIATDNQRLVIDARDGDRYLGKIEPIDPIAGHIPGALNVPWKQVTDAQGFAQPPEVQQSLWENLSPDQEIMLYCGSGVTACVNWLSLELTGHHNLKLYPGGWSDWCSYVAPLFDAKSP
;
A
#
# COMPACT_ATOMS: atom_id res chain seq x y z
N MET A 1 5.61 -22.93 -0.39
CA MET A 1 5.34 -21.50 -0.66
C MET A 1 6.12 -21.11 -1.88
N ALA A 2 5.55 -20.32 -2.79
CA ALA A 2 6.31 -19.76 -3.92
C ALA A 2 7.37 -18.80 -3.37
N ILE A 3 8.61 -18.97 -3.84
CA ILE A 3 9.73 -18.08 -3.51
C ILE A 3 9.65 -16.89 -4.46
N LEU A 4 9.61 -15.68 -3.92
CA LEU A 4 9.54 -14.43 -4.68
C LEU A 4 10.94 -13.97 -5.12
N ASP A 5 11.90 -13.99 -4.20
CA ASP A 5 13.30 -13.70 -4.49
C ASP A 5 14.20 -14.43 -3.49
N GLN A 6 15.44 -14.65 -3.91
CA GLN A 6 16.49 -15.23 -3.09
C GLN A 6 17.77 -14.42 -3.26
N PHE A 7 18.33 -13.99 -2.14
CA PHE A 7 19.56 -13.23 -2.09
C PHE A 7 20.56 -13.91 -1.17
N GLN A 8 21.81 -14.02 -1.60
CA GLN A 8 22.86 -14.59 -0.77
C GLN A 8 24.18 -13.85 -0.95
N PHE A 9 24.98 -13.83 0.10
CA PHE A 9 26.34 -13.33 0.08
C PHE A 9 27.20 -14.07 1.10
N GLN A 10 28.51 -14.03 0.88
CA GLN A 10 29.51 -14.62 1.77
C GLN A 10 30.31 -13.52 2.44
N ILE A 11 30.69 -13.76 3.69
CA ILE A 11 31.49 -12.83 4.47
C ILE A 11 32.42 -13.59 5.43
N PRO A 12 33.60 -13.07 5.78
CA PRO A 12 34.44 -13.70 6.78
C PRO A 12 33.71 -13.88 8.12
N SER A 13 33.99 -14.98 8.81
CA SER A 13 33.43 -15.28 10.12
C SER A 13 34.06 -14.43 11.23
N ASP A 14 33.80 -13.12 11.19
CA ASP A 14 34.29 -12.15 12.15
C ASP A 14 33.16 -11.19 12.53
N THR A 15 32.93 -10.98 13.84
CA THR A 15 31.90 -10.07 14.33
C THR A 15 32.12 -8.62 13.93
N ALA A 16 33.35 -8.22 13.59
CA ALA A 16 33.63 -6.89 13.02
C ALA A 16 32.96 -6.68 11.65
N GLN A 17 32.50 -7.74 10.99
CA GLN A 17 31.82 -7.69 9.70
C GLN A 17 30.31 -7.45 9.81
N LEU A 18 29.76 -7.35 11.02
CA LEU A 18 28.31 -7.23 11.23
C LEU A 18 27.69 -6.05 10.48
N ASP A 19 28.34 -4.88 10.49
CA ASP A 19 27.84 -3.70 9.77
C ASP A 19 27.74 -3.95 8.27
N GLN A 20 28.72 -4.66 7.70
CA GLN A 20 28.71 -5.04 6.29
C GLN A 20 27.61 -6.08 5.99
N VAL A 21 27.35 -7.03 6.89
CA VAL A 21 26.20 -7.96 6.78
C VAL A 21 24.89 -7.18 6.70
N LEU A 22 24.67 -6.25 7.62
CA LEU A 22 23.45 -5.44 7.65
C LEU A 22 23.31 -4.56 6.41
N GLN A 23 24.40 -4.00 5.90
CA GLN A 23 24.39 -3.20 4.67
C GLN A 23 23.97 -4.01 3.44
N HIS A 24 24.46 -5.25 3.28
CA HIS A 24 24.03 -6.13 2.19
C HIS A 24 22.53 -6.44 2.29
N CYS A 25 22.06 -6.69 3.50
CA CYS A 25 20.66 -6.95 3.80
C CYS A 25 19.75 -5.73 3.54
N GLU A 26 20.22 -4.50 3.78
CA GLU A 26 19.43 -3.28 3.53
C GLU A 26 19.12 -3.07 2.04
N ALA A 27 20.04 -3.44 1.14
CA ALA A 27 19.76 -3.43 -0.30
C ALA A 27 18.61 -4.38 -0.67
N PHE A 28 18.48 -5.51 0.02
CA PHE A 28 17.37 -6.44 -0.14
C PHE A 28 16.05 -5.83 0.36
N GLN A 29 16.06 -5.18 1.53
CA GLN A 29 14.86 -4.51 2.03
C GLN A 29 14.38 -3.41 1.09
N LEU A 30 15.29 -2.57 0.56
CA LEU A 30 14.92 -1.49 -0.35
C LEU A 30 14.32 -2.03 -1.66
N ARG A 31 14.87 -3.13 -2.18
CA ARG A 31 14.35 -3.77 -3.40
C ARG A 31 12.94 -4.31 -3.23
N HIS A 32 12.63 -4.89 -2.09
CA HIS A 32 11.33 -5.53 -1.82
C HIS A 32 10.38 -4.65 -1.00
N HIS A 33 10.82 -3.46 -0.61
CA HIS A 33 10.10 -2.48 0.20
C HIS A 33 9.47 -3.11 1.46
N LEU A 34 10.24 -3.93 2.18
CA LEU A 34 9.75 -4.54 3.42
C LEU A 34 9.43 -3.45 4.45
N ALA A 35 8.34 -3.62 5.20
CA ALA A 35 7.87 -2.65 6.19
C ALA A 35 8.95 -2.37 7.24
N SER A 36 9.07 -1.12 7.69
CA SER A 36 10.16 -0.70 8.57
C SER A 36 10.17 -1.44 9.91
N GLN A 37 8.99 -1.72 10.49
CA GLN A 37 8.90 -2.48 11.73
C GLN A 37 9.32 -3.94 11.56
N ASP A 38 8.88 -4.61 10.49
CA ASP A 38 9.29 -5.98 10.17
C ASP A 38 10.78 -6.04 9.86
N TRP A 39 11.29 -5.06 9.12
CA TRP A 39 12.71 -5.00 8.80
C TRP A 39 13.57 -4.80 10.03
N LEU A 40 13.14 -3.95 10.98
CA LEU A 40 13.85 -3.79 12.24
C LEU A 40 13.97 -5.13 12.98
N GLN A 41 12.89 -5.92 13.01
CA GLN A 41 12.90 -7.26 13.59
C GLN A 41 13.80 -8.22 12.80
N CYS A 42 13.77 -8.17 11.47
CA CYS A 42 14.65 -8.94 10.60
C CYS A 42 16.13 -8.60 10.85
N LYS A 43 16.48 -7.32 10.97
CA LYS A 43 17.85 -6.86 11.29
C LYS A 43 18.32 -7.39 12.63
N ILE A 44 17.46 -7.36 13.65
CA ILE A 44 17.77 -7.92 14.97
C ILE A 44 18.10 -9.41 14.85
N VAL A 45 17.26 -10.20 14.17
CA VAL A 45 17.51 -11.65 14.06
C VAL A 45 18.71 -11.98 13.17
N ILE A 46 18.98 -11.19 12.12
CA ILE A 46 20.19 -11.34 11.30
C ILE A 46 21.43 -11.03 12.14
N ALA A 47 21.43 -9.94 12.90
CA ALA A 47 22.56 -9.53 13.70
C ALA A 47 22.89 -10.53 14.80
N GLU A 48 21.87 -10.95 15.55
CA GLU A 48 22.02 -11.95 16.61
C GLU A 48 22.37 -13.33 16.03
N GLY A 49 21.75 -13.72 14.92
CA GLY A 49 22.04 -14.98 14.24
C GLY A 49 23.48 -15.06 13.73
N PHE A 50 23.96 -13.99 13.07
CA PHE A 50 25.34 -13.89 12.59
C PHE A 50 26.35 -13.92 13.74
N THR A 51 26.11 -13.11 14.78
CA THR A 51 26.99 -13.06 15.94
C THR A 51 27.06 -14.40 16.65
N ASN A 52 25.94 -15.13 16.73
CA ASN A 52 25.90 -16.48 17.29
C ASN A 52 26.68 -17.48 16.44
N ALA A 53 26.52 -17.44 15.11
CA ALA A 53 27.27 -18.30 14.20
C ALA A 53 28.79 -18.08 14.36
N VAL A 54 29.25 -16.83 14.49
CA VAL A 54 30.67 -16.50 14.63
C VAL A 54 31.23 -16.85 16.02
N ARG A 55 30.50 -16.58 17.11
CA ARG A 55 31.04 -16.70 18.48
C ARG A 55 30.82 -18.08 19.11
N HIS A 56 29.63 -18.62 18.97
CA HIS A 56 29.18 -19.74 19.80
C HIS A 56 29.46 -21.09 19.17
N ALA A 57 29.55 -21.19 17.85
CA ALA A 57 29.74 -22.48 17.21
C ALA A 57 31.13 -23.06 17.47
N HIS A 58 32.22 -22.28 17.34
CA HIS A 58 33.59 -22.82 17.47
C HIS A 58 34.68 -21.84 17.97
N GLY A 59 34.37 -20.62 18.42
CA GLY A 59 35.37 -19.68 18.95
C GLY A 59 36.37 -19.15 17.91
N GLU A 60 37.65 -18.98 18.27
CA GLU A 60 38.70 -18.43 17.38
C GLU A 60 38.91 -19.25 16.09
N ASP A 61 38.62 -20.56 16.13
CA ASP A 61 38.76 -21.46 14.98
C ASP A 61 37.81 -21.11 13.83
N LEU A 62 36.73 -20.36 14.10
CA LEU A 62 35.80 -19.91 13.08
C LEU A 62 36.37 -18.80 12.19
N LYS A 63 37.27 -17.96 12.70
CA LYS A 63 37.74 -16.75 11.99
C LYS A 63 38.41 -17.04 10.64
N GLN A 64 38.85 -18.28 10.42
CA GLN A 64 39.43 -18.72 9.16
C GLN A 64 38.39 -19.20 8.11
N TYR A 65 37.14 -19.38 8.50
CA TYR A 65 36.05 -19.85 7.64
C TYR A 65 35.12 -18.70 7.22
N GLN A 66 34.28 -18.97 6.23
CA GLN A 66 33.27 -18.03 5.72
C GLN A 66 31.90 -18.33 6.34
N ILE A 67 31.10 -17.29 6.52
CA ILE A 67 29.67 -17.38 6.78
C ILE A 67 28.93 -17.03 5.49
N THR A 68 27.92 -17.81 5.13
CA THR A 68 26.98 -17.41 4.07
C THR A 68 25.67 -17.00 4.70
N VAL A 69 25.19 -15.80 4.38
CA VAL A 69 23.84 -15.35 4.73
C VAL A 69 22.98 -15.45 3.49
N GLU A 70 21.87 -16.17 3.62
CA GLU A 70 20.89 -16.40 2.57
C GLU A 70 19.53 -15.90 3.05
N LEU A 71 18.91 -15.03 2.27
CA LEU A 71 17.58 -14.48 2.46
C LEU A 71 16.67 -15.04 1.37
N CYS A 72 15.55 -15.64 1.76
CA CYS A 72 14.57 -16.18 0.85
C CYS A 72 13.20 -15.59 1.19
N LEU A 73 12.70 -14.72 0.31
CA LEU A 73 11.44 -14.00 0.50
C LEU A 73 10.28 -14.81 -0.08
N SER A 74 9.22 -14.92 0.70
CA SER A 74 7.91 -15.36 0.25
C SER A 74 6.88 -14.24 0.48
N HIS A 75 5.64 -14.42 0.02
CA HIS A 75 4.57 -13.44 0.21
C HIS A 75 4.31 -13.02 1.66
N HIS A 76 4.60 -13.89 2.64
CA HIS A 76 4.26 -13.65 4.05
C HIS A 76 5.41 -13.93 5.01
N SER A 77 6.61 -14.24 4.50
CA SER A 77 7.74 -14.53 5.36
C SER A 77 9.07 -14.24 4.69
N LEU A 78 10.05 -13.90 5.52
CA LEU A 78 11.46 -13.94 5.18
C LEU A 78 12.09 -15.14 5.88
N GLU A 79 12.57 -16.10 5.10
CA GLU A 79 13.47 -17.13 5.60
C GLU A 79 14.91 -16.61 5.55
N ILE A 80 15.63 -16.74 6.66
CA ILE A 80 17.01 -16.32 6.82
C ILE A 80 17.80 -17.58 7.19
N ARG A 81 18.79 -17.94 6.37
CA ARG A 81 19.71 -19.04 6.63
C ARG A 81 21.11 -18.49 6.79
N ILE A 82 21.73 -18.80 7.93
CA ILE A 82 23.11 -18.40 8.23
C ILE A 82 23.94 -19.67 8.30
N TRP A 83 24.67 -19.91 7.23
CA TRP A 83 25.48 -21.09 7.03
C TRP A 83 26.88 -20.89 7.59
N ASP A 84 27.30 -21.84 8.42
CA ASP A 84 28.66 -21.96 8.90
C ASP A 84 29.41 -23.00 8.06
N HIS A 85 30.53 -22.57 7.47
CA HIS A 85 31.37 -23.41 6.61
C HIS A 85 32.48 -24.13 7.38
N SER A 86 32.50 -24.03 8.71
CA SER A 86 33.33 -24.84 9.58
C SER A 86 33.03 -26.34 9.38
N PRO A 87 34.06 -27.21 9.34
CA PRO A 87 33.85 -28.66 9.25
C PRO A 87 33.29 -29.26 10.55
N THR A 88 33.34 -28.51 11.65
CA THR A 88 32.99 -28.99 12.98
C THR A 88 31.46 -29.06 13.12
N VAL A 89 30.96 -30.16 13.71
CA VAL A 89 29.53 -30.26 14.05
C VAL A 89 29.30 -29.42 15.30
N PHE A 90 28.42 -28.43 15.22
CA PHE A 90 27.93 -27.71 16.39
C PHE A 90 26.43 -27.99 16.56
N ASP A 91 25.97 -28.17 17.78
CA ASP A 91 24.54 -28.29 18.09
C ASP A 91 24.22 -27.23 19.15
N LEU A 92 23.56 -26.18 18.70
CA LEU A 92 23.25 -25.01 19.52
C LEU A 92 22.27 -25.35 20.65
N GLU A 93 21.29 -26.24 20.40
CA GLU A 93 20.32 -26.66 21.41
C GLU A 93 21.00 -27.51 22.49
N GLN A 94 21.86 -28.44 22.08
CA GLN A 94 22.64 -29.26 23.01
C GLN A 94 23.61 -28.41 23.84
N TYR A 95 24.26 -27.42 23.23
CA TYR A 95 25.16 -26.49 23.93
C TYR A 95 24.42 -25.75 25.05
N TYR A 96 23.24 -25.20 24.78
CA TYR A 96 22.45 -24.50 25.80
C TYR A 96 21.86 -25.41 26.87
N ALA A 97 21.39 -26.60 26.51
CA ALA A 97 20.93 -27.58 27.49
C ALA A 97 22.05 -27.91 28.50
N THR A 98 23.29 -28.01 28.00
CA THR A 98 24.49 -28.23 28.83
C THR A 98 24.80 -27.02 29.73
N GLN A 99 24.68 -25.79 29.22
CA GLN A 99 24.91 -24.56 30.00
C GLN A 99 23.85 -24.32 31.08
N GLN A 100 22.57 -24.56 30.79
CA GLN A 100 21.50 -24.44 31.80
C GLN A 100 21.68 -25.41 32.98
N HIS A 101 22.27 -26.59 32.75
CA HIS A 101 22.58 -27.56 33.80
C HIS A 101 23.79 -27.15 34.66
N GLN A 102 24.66 -26.25 34.18
CA GLN A 102 25.87 -25.80 34.87
C GLN A 102 25.64 -24.62 35.83
N GLN A 103 24.40 -24.13 36.00
CA GLN A 103 24.05 -22.99 36.88
C GLN A 103 24.85 -21.70 36.62
N THR A 104 25.46 -21.56 35.44
CA THR A 104 25.95 -20.29 34.93
C THR A 104 24.75 -19.42 34.55
N THR A 105 24.74 -18.16 35.00
CA THR A 105 23.76 -17.17 34.57
C THR A 105 23.77 -17.07 33.05
N LEU A 106 22.61 -17.28 32.40
CA LEU A 106 22.45 -17.23 30.93
C LEU A 106 22.97 -15.91 30.31
N GLU A 107 23.11 -14.86 31.14
CA GLU A 107 23.69 -13.57 30.77
C GLU A 107 25.21 -13.63 30.53
N ASP A 108 25.96 -14.49 31.22
CA ASP A 108 27.43 -14.55 31.16
C ASP A 108 27.97 -15.48 30.06
N ALA A 109 27.13 -16.36 29.50
CA ALA A 109 27.52 -17.34 28.47
C ALA A 109 27.04 -16.98 27.04
N GLY A 110 26.70 -15.72 26.78
CA GLY A 110 26.17 -15.27 25.48
C GLY A 110 24.75 -15.75 25.17
N GLY A 111 23.98 -16.18 26.18
CA GLY A 111 22.58 -16.60 26.03
C GLY A 111 21.59 -15.47 25.70
N ARG A 112 22.00 -14.20 25.87
CA ARG A 112 21.14 -13.04 25.61
C ARG A 112 20.71 -12.92 24.15
N GLY A 113 21.63 -13.17 23.22
CA GLY A 113 21.33 -13.12 21.77
C GLY A 113 20.32 -14.18 21.34
N MET A 114 20.44 -15.39 21.90
CA MET A 114 19.48 -16.47 21.63
C MET A 114 18.10 -16.20 22.24
N MET A 115 18.03 -15.63 23.44
CA MET A 115 16.75 -15.20 24.02
C MET A 115 16.06 -14.13 23.15
N ILE A 116 16.84 -13.24 22.52
CA ILE A 116 16.30 -12.27 21.57
C ILE A 116 15.80 -12.99 20.31
N LEU A 117 16.60 -13.89 19.74
CA LEU A 117 16.19 -14.70 18.58
C LEU A 117 14.90 -15.47 18.83
N GLN A 118 14.77 -16.15 19.97
CA GLN A 118 13.57 -16.90 20.33
C GLN A 118 12.33 -16.02 20.55
N LYS A 119 12.51 -14.76 20.95
CA LYS A 119 11.40 -13.81 21.13
C LYS A 119 10.95 -13.15 19.83
N VAL A 120 11.88 -12.94 18.90
CA VAL A 120 11.64 -12.16 17.67
C VAL A 120 11.34 -13.04 16.47
N ALA A 121 11.97 -14.21 16.37
CA ALA A 121 11.74 -15.16 15.29
C ALA A 121 10.39 -15.86 15.45
N ASN A 122 9.70 -16.10 14.34
CA ASN A 122 8.48 -16.91 14.34
C ASN A 122 8.82 -18.41 14.32
N HIS A 123 9.94 -18.78 13.68
CA HIS A 123 10.52 -20.12 13.75
C HIS A 123 12.05 -20.00 13.81
N LEU A 124 12.68 -20.88 14.58
CA LEU A 124 14.13 -20.92 14.75
C LEU A 124 14.55 -22.38 14.89
N THR A 125 15.40 -22.87 13.98
CA THR A 125 16.01 -24.20 14.11
C THR A 125 17.48 -24.15 13.74
N TYR A 126 18.28 -24.99 14.41
CA TYR A 126 19.66 -25.24 14.02
C TYR A 126 19.71 -26.60 13.33
N ARG A 127 20.31 -26.67 12.13
CA ARG A 127 20.32 -27.91 11.34
C ARG A 127 21.69 -28.15 10.73
N ARG A 128 22.05 -29.42 10.54
CA ARG A 128 23.14 -29.83 9.66
C ARG A 128 22.54 -30.30 8.34
N ASP A 129 22.97 -29.70 7.25
CA ASP A 129 22.62 -30.17 5.91
C ASP A 129 23.52 -31.37 5.55
N PRO A 130 22.95 -32.57 5.33
CA PRO A 130 23.74 -33.76 5.04
C PRO A 130 24.39 -33.74 3.64
N GLN A 131 23.86 -32.96 2.69
CA GLN A 131 24.43 -32.85 1.35
C GLN A 131 25.62 -31.88 1.34
N ARG A 132 25.49 -30.74 2.03
CA ARG A 132 26.54 -29.72 2.14
C ARG A 132 27.56 -30.05 3.24
N GLN A 133 27.21 -30.96 4.16
CA GLN A 133 28.00 -31.25 5.36
C GLN A 133 28.26 -30.00 6.23
N GLN A 134 27.32 -29.07 6.21
CA GLN A 134 27.43 -27.75 6.84
C GLN A 134 26.31 -27.54 7.85
N ASN A 135 26.61 -26.79 8.90
CA ASN A 135 25.59 -26.37 9.85
C ASN A 135 24.98 -25.03 9.41
N TYR A 136 23.71 -24.83 9.68
CA TYR A 136 23.07 -23.54 9.48
C TYR A 136 22.02 -23.25 10.54
N LEU A 137 21.93 -21.98 10.88
CA LEU A 137 20.81 -21.43 11.62
C LEU A 137 19.72 -21.07 10.61
N HIS A 138 18.53 -21.63 10.78
CA HIS A 138 17.35 -21.33 10.00
C HIS A 138 16.36 -20.52 10.84
N ILE A 139 16.11 -19.30 10.40
CA ILE A 139 15.19 -18.37 11.05
C ILE A 139 14.06 -18.09 10.05
N VAL A 140 12.82 -18.17 10.49
CA VAL A 140 11.67 -17.70 9.72
C VAL A 140 11.05 -16.53 10.45
N LYS A 141 10.92 -15.42 9.75
CA LYS A 141 10.17 -14.26 10.21
C LYS A 141 8.92 -14.13 9.37
N HIS A 142 7.75 -14.17 10.00
CA HIS A 142 6.53 -13.74 9.34
C HIS A 142 6.59 -12.23 9.17
N LEU A 143 6.39 -11.80 7.94
CA LEU A 143 6.27 -10.42 7.56
C LEU A 143 4.78 -10.07 7.64
N MET A 144 4.46 -8.92 8.22
CA MET A 144 3.13 -8.36 8.05
C MET A 144 2.90 -8.15 6.55
N PRO A 145 1.67 -8.34 6.06
CA PRO A 145 1.34 -7.95 4.70
C PRO A 145 1.74 -6.48 4.52
N ARG A 146 2.70 -6.20 3.63
CA ARG A 146 3.08 -4.82 3.24
C ARG A 146 1.83 -4.01 2.85
N LEU A 147 0.86 -4.72 2.28
CA LEU A 147 -0.36 -4.20 1.73
C LEU A 147 -1.56 -4.65 2.55
N SER A 148 -2.46 -3.71 2.81
CA SER A 148 -3.76 -4.02 3.38
C SER A 148 -4.61 -4.85 2.41
N SER A 149 -5.79 -5.26 2.88
CA SER A 149 -6.83 -5.86 2.04
C SER A 149 -7.30 -4.97 0.89
N HIS A 150 -6.93 -3.68 0.84
CA HIS A 150 -7.33 -2.77 -0.23
C HIS A 150 -6.32 -2.67 -1.38
N PHE A 151 -5.17 -3.33 -1.28
CA PHE A 151 -4.17 -3.36 -2.35
C PHE A 151 -3.86 -4.78 -2.81
N ILE A 152 -3.36 -4.90 -4.04
CA ILE A 152 -2.87 -6.14 -4.64
C ILE A 152 -1.51 -5.86 -5.28
N THR A 153 -0.57 -6.80 -5.17
CA THR A 153 0.73 -6.68 -5.86
C THR A 153 0.62 -7.06 -7.33
N VAL A 154 1.63 -6.66 -8.13
CA VAL A 154 1.77 -7.09 -9.52
C VAL A 154 1.78 -8.62 -9.63
N ASP A 155 2.55 -9.33 -8.81
CA ASP A 155 2.64 -10.79 -8.85
C ASP A 155 1.29 -11.46 -8.53
N GLN A 156 0.60 -10.99 -7.48
CA GLN A 156 -0.70 -11.51 -7.08
C GLN A 156 -1.77 -11.33 -8.16
N LEU A 157 -1.72 -10.23 -8.89
CA LEU A 157 -2.60 -10.00 -10.03
C LEU A 157 -2.17 -10.85 -11.24
N GLY A 158 -0.87 -10.94 -11.52
CA GLY A 158 -0.29 -11.74 -12.60
C GLY A 158 -0.71 -13.20 -12.53
N ASP A 159 -0.67 -13.80 -11.35
CA ASP A 159 -1.09 -15.19 -11.10
C ASP A 159 -2.59 -15.43 -11.30
N ARG A 160 -3.38 -14.36 -11.38
CA ARG A 160 -4.85 -14.40 -11.39
C ARG A 160 -5.48 -13.81 -12.65
N LEU A 161 -4.69 -13.47 -13.67
CA LEU A 161 -5.22 -12.90 -14.93
C LEU A 161 -6.28 -13.77 -15.61
N ALA A 162 -6.25 -15.09 -15.39
CA ALA A 162 -7.22 -16.03 -15.94
C ALA A 162 -8.45 -16.29 -15.03
N ASP A 163 -8.53 -15.64 -13.86
CA ASP A 163 -9.63 -15.83 -12.91
C ASP A 163 -10.94 -15.24 -13.48
N PRO A 164 -11.98 -16.05 -13.73
CA PRO A 164 -13.22 -15.58 -14.32
C PRO A 164 -14.03 -14.66 -13.40
N ASN A 165 -13.77 -14.69 -12.08
CA ASN A 165 -14.42 -13.84 -11.09
C ASN A 165 -13.68 -12.52 -10.85
N LEU A 166 -12.64 -12.24 -11.65
CA LEU A 166 -11.87 -11.01 -11.60
C LEU A 166 -12.30 -10.06 -12.71
N VAL A 167 -12.48 -8.79 -12.37
CA VAL A 167 -12.63 -7.69 -13.32
C VAL A 167 -11.50 -6.70 -13.08
N ILE A 168 -10.73 -6.40 -14.12
CA ILE A 168 -9.62 -5.44 -14.04
C ILE A 168 -10.09 -4.14 -14.70
N VAL A 169 -9.83 -3.00 -14.07
CA VAL A 169 -10.25 -1.69 -14.57
C VAL A 169 -9.08 -0.71 -14.59
N ASP A 170 -8.84 -0.15 -15.78
CA ASP A 170 -7.93 0.95 -16.05
C ASP A 170 -8.66 2.28 -15.87
N CYS A 171 -8.18 3.09 -14.93
CA CYS A 171 -8.69 4.43 -14.65
C CYS A 171 -7.66 5.53 -14.99
N ARG A 172 -6.65 5.25 -15.84
CA ARG A 172 -5.66 6.26 -16.24
C ARG A 172 -6.35 7.49 -16.85
N PHE A 173 -5.95 8.67 -16.40
CA PHE A 173 -6.56 9.93 -16.80
C PHE A 173 -5.60 11.12 -16.63
N ARG A 174 -5.85 12.22 -17.34
CA ARG A 174 -5.15 13.49 -17.16
C ARG A 174 -6.16 14.63 -17.28
N LEU A 175 -6.19 15.53 -16.28
CA LEU A 175 -7.15 16.65 -16.26
C LEU A 175 -6.93 17.65 -17.42
N ASN A 176 -5.68 17.81 -17.88
CA ASN A 176 -5.32 18.72 -18.96
C ASN A 176 -5.41 18.08 -20.37
N ASP A 177 -5.61 16.76 -20.44
CA ASP A 177 -5.84 16.01 -21.68
C ASP A 177 -6.75 14.81 -21.39
N PRO A 178 -8.08 15.00 -21.38
CA PRO A 178 -9.04 13.94 -21.07
C PRO A 178 -8.94 12.72 -21.99
N THR A 179 -8.46 12.90 -23.23
CA THR A 179 -8.31 11.81 -24.22
C THR A 179 -7.06 10.95 -24.00
N TRP A 180 -6.13 11.43 -23.17
CA TRP A 180 -4.85 10.77 -22.94
C TRP A 180 -5.02 9.36 -22.40
N GLY A 181 -5.88 9.17 -21.39
CA GLY A 181 -6.07 7.88 -20.74
C GLY A 181 -6.57 6.79 -21.69
N GLU A 182 -7.59 7.11 -22.49
CA GLU A 182 -8.15 6.20 -23.50
C GLU A 182 -7.11 5.85 -24.57
N THR A 183 -6.31 6.84 -24.99
CA THR A 183 -5.20 6.65 -25.93
C THR A 183 -4.14 5.71 -25.35
N GLN A 184 -3.76 5.88 -24.09
CA GLN A 184 -2.78 5.02 -23.43
C GLN A 184 -3.31 3.59 -23.24
N TYR A 185 -4.59 3.44 -22.89
CA TYR A 185 -5.25 2.16 -22.82
C TYR A 185 -5.18 1.40 -24.15
N GLN A 186 -5.50 2.06 -25.27
CA GLN A 186 -5.41 1.45 -26.59
C GLN A 186 -3.97 1.06 -27.00
N GLN A 187 -2.96 1.79 -26.51
CA GLN A 187 -1.56 1.48 -26.76
C GLN A 187 -1.02 0.31 -25.93
N GLY A 188 -1.61 0.07 -24.75
CA GLY A 188 -1.24 -1.04 -23.89
C GLY A 188 -1.90 -0.96 -22.53
N HIS A 189 -2.46 -2.07 -22.08
CA HIS A 189 -3.12 -2.22 -20.78
C HIS A 189 -2.89 -3.61 -20.18
N ILE A 190 -3.29 -3.81 -18.93
CA ILE A 190 -3.24 -5.13 -18.29
C ILE A 190 -4.23 -6.07 -19.01
N PRO A 191 -3.85 -7.30 -19.38
CA PRO A 191 -4.73 -8.22 -20.10
C PRO A 191 -6.13 -8.37 -19.48
N GLY A 192 -7.15 -8.19 -20.31
CA GLY A 192 -8.56 -8.28 -19.90
C GLY A 192 -9.09 -7.06 -19.13
N ALA A 193 -8.32 -5.98 -18.99
CA ALA A 193 -8.78 -4.76 -18.35
C ALA A 193 -9.79 -3.99 -19.20
N TYR A 194 -10.82 -3.45 -18.55
CA TYR A 194 -11.73 -2.45 -19.13
C TYR A 194 -11.22 -1.04 -18.84
N TYR A 195 -11.46 -0.10 -19.75
CA TYR A 195 -11.17 1.31 -19.51
C TYR A 195 -12.39 2.07 -19.00
N LEU A 196 -12.23 2.84 -17.92
CA LEU A 196 -13.23 3.79 -17.43
C LEU A 196 -12.67 5.21 -17.43
N HIS A 197 -13.33 6.10 -18.16
CA HIS A 197 -12.98 7.51 -18.29
C HIS A 197 -13.58 8.31 -17.13
N LEU A 198 -12.78 9.19 -16.51
CA LEU A 198 -13.20 9.98 -15.35
C LEU A 198 -14.47 10.80 -15.60
N ASP A 199 -14.48 11.59 -16.67
CA ASP A 199 -15.61 12.51 -16.95
C ASP A 199 -16.87 11.79 -17.46
N ARG A 200 -16.70 10.77 -18.33
CA ARG A 200 -17.80 10.08 -19.00
C ARG A 200 -18.44 9.00 -18.13
N ASP A 201 -17.61 8.22 -17.42
CA ASP A 201 -18.03 6.98 -16.78
C ASP A 201 -18.08 7.10 -15.24
N LEU A 202 -17.22 7.92 -14.65
CA LEU A 202 -17.08 8.07 -13.19
C LEU A 202 -17.64 9.40 -12.64
N SER A 203 -18.25 10.21 -13.52
CA SER A 203 -18.79 11.53 -13.19
C SER A 203 -20.13 11.79 -13.87
N GLY A 204 -20.94 12.67 -13.26
CA GLY A 204 -22.15 13.23 -13.85
C GLY A 204 -21.86 14.47 -14.70
N PRO A 205 -22.85 15.00 -15.44
CA PRO A 205 -22.69 16.21 -16.21
C PRO A 205 -22.40 17.41 -15.29
N VAL A 206 -21.43 18.25 -15.69
CA VAL A 206 -21.10 19.48 -14.98
C VAL A 206 -22.29 20.45 -15.04
N GLN A 207 -22.66 21.00 -13.88
CA GLN A 207 -23.70 22.01 -13.75
C GLN A 207 -23.11 23.31 -13.17
N GLN A 208 -23.95 24.32 -12.93
CA GLN A 208 -23.53 25.56 -12.27
C GLN A 208 -22.93 25.30 -10.87
N HIS A 209 -23.50 24.34 -10.16
CA HIS A 209 -23.09 23.87 -8.84
C HIS A 209 -22.94 22.34 -8.84
N GLY A 210 -22.31 21.77 -7.82
CA GLY A 210 -21.99 20.34 -7.72
C GLY A 210 -20.57 19.96 -8.18
N GLY A 211 -19.80 20.95 -8.63
CA GLY A 211 -18.38 20.82 -8.99
C GLY A 211 -18.15 20.19 -10.36
N ARG A 212 -16.88 20.12 -10.76
CA ARG A 212 -16.46 19.62 -12.09
C ARG A 212 -16.45 18.10 -12.26
N HIS A 213 -16.62 17.32 -11.18
CA HIS A 213 -16.79 15.85 -11.26
C HIS A 213 -17.93 15.38 -10.32
N PRO A 214 -19.19 15.76 -10.60
CA PRO A 214 -20.35 15.31 -9.82
C PRO A 214 -20.43 13.77 -9.76
N LEU A 215 -21.19 13.22 -8.82
CA LEU A 215 -21.46 11.78 -8.84
C LEU A 215 -22.16 11.38 -10.15
N PRO A 216 -21.85 10.20 -10.73
CA PRO A 216 -22.47 9.76 -11.96
C PRO A 216 -23.97 9.50 -11.77
N ASP A 217 -24.72 9.54 -12.87
CA ASP A 217 -26.12 9.13 -12.86
C ASP A 217 -26.24 7.69 -12.33
N PRO A 218 -27.08 7.43 -11.31
CA PRO A 218 -27.13 6.11 -10.67
C PRO A 218 -27.51 4.97 -11.61
N GLU A 219 -28.47 5.18 -12.52
CA GLU A 219 -28.93 4.14 -13.44
C GLU A 219 -27.85 3.83 -14.48
N ALA A 220 -27.22 4.88 -15.04
CA ALA A 220 -26.12 4.73 -15.98
C ALA A 220 -24.92 4.02 -15.35
N PHE A 221 -24.56 4.36 -14.10
CA PHE A 221 -23.44 3.74 -13.40
C PHE A 221 -23.71 2.26 -13.05
N VAL A 222 -24.91 1.93 -12.57
CA VAL A 222 -25.31 0.53 -12.32
C VAL A 222 -25.32 -0.29 -13.61
N SER A 223 -25.82 0.29 -14.71
CA SER A 223 -25.76 -0.33 -16.03
C SER A 223 -24.33 -0.57 -16.49
N LEU A 224 -23.43 0.41 -16.27
CA LEU A 224 -22.01 0.28 -16.55
C LEU A 224 -21.39 -0.90 -15.79
N LEU A 225 -21.53 -0.96 -14.46
CA LEU A 225 -21.00 -2.06 -13.65
C LEU A 225 -21.51 -3.43 -14.13
N SER A 226 -22.79 -3.51 -14.47
CA SER A 226 -23.41 -4.72 -15.02
C SER A 226 -22.79 -5.14 -16.36
N ARG A 227 -22.50 -4.20 -17.27
CA ARG A 227 -21.83 -4.47 -18.57
C ARG A 227 -20.37 -4.93 -18.41
N LEU A 228 -19.70 -4.52 -17.34
CA LEU A 228 -18.36 -5.00 -17.02
C LEU A 228 -18.37 -6.44 -16.46
N GLY A 229 -19.54 -6.98 -16.11
CA GLY A 229 -19.70 -8.27 -15.44
C GLY A 229 -19.44 -8.22 -13.94
N ILE A 230 -19.62 -7.07 -13.30
CA ILE A 230 -19.43 -6.91 -11.85
C ILE A 230 -20.71 -7.31 -11.12
N GLU A 231 -20.59 -8.23 -10.17
CA GLU A 231 -21.63 -8.65 -9.26
C GLU A 231 -21.22 -8.39 -7.81
N ARG A 232 -22.07 -7.68 -7.05
CA ARG A 232 -21.72 -7.05 -5.76
C ARG A 232 -21.00 -7.96 -4.75
N ASN A 233 -21.34 -9.25 -4.71
CA ASN A 233 -20.80 -10.20 -3.71
C ASN A 233 -19.92 -11.31 -4.32
N HIS A 234 -19.79 -11.38 -5.64
CA HIS A 234 -19.09 -12.48 -6.30
C HIS A 234 -17.79 -12.00 -6.95
N THR A 235 -17.89 -10.96 -7.77
CA THR A 235 -16.77 -10.42 -8.53
C THR A 235 -15.79 -9.70 -7.61
N GLU A 236 -14.51 -9.84 -7.88
CA GLU A 236 -13.48 -8.97 -7.33
C GLU A 236 -13.03 -7.98 -8.39
N VAL A 237 -12.97 -6.70 -8.03
CA VAL A 237 -12.56 -5.62 -8.94
C VAL A 237 -11.15 -5.16 -8.58
N ILE A 238 -10.23 -5.29 -9.52
CA ILE A 238 -8.86 -4.78 -9.40
C ILE A 238 -8.74 -3.52 -10.24
N ILE A 239 -8.35 -2.42 -9.60
CA ILE A 239 -8.36 -1.10 -10.19
C ILE A 239 -6.92 -0.61 -10.27
N TYR A 240 -6.54 0.00 -11.38
CA TYR A 240 -5.26 0.67 -11.48
C TYR A 240 -5.38 2.01 -12.19
N ASP A 241 -4.43 2.89 -11.91
CA ASP A 241 -4.11 4.04 -12.74
C ASP A 241 -2.58 4.15 -12.84
N ASP A 242 -2.08 5.31 -13.22
CA ASP A 242 -0.66 5.61 -13.31
C ASP A 242 -0.28 6.89 -12.55
N PHE A 243 -1.14 7.32 -11.62
CA PHE A 243 -0.98 8.59 -10.93
C PHE A 243 -1.38 8.47 -9.47
N HIS A 244 -0.62 7.66 -8.72
CA HIS A 244 -0.71 7.54 -7.27
C HIS A 244 -2.13 7.19 -6.77
N CYS A 245 -2.85 6.33 -7.51
CA CYS A 245 -4.24 5.95 -7.23
C CYS A 245 -5.27 7.09 -7.34
N ALA A 246 -4.92 8.27 -7.88
CA ALA A 246 -5.81 9.43 -7.92
C ALA A 246 -7.20 9.11 -8.51
N PHE A 247 -7.23 8.44 -9.66
CA PHE A 247 -8.45 8.18 -10.42
C PHE A 247 -9.02 6.81 -10.10
N GLY A 248 -8.14 5.83 -9.86
CA GLY A 248 -8.53 4.50 -9.39
C GLY A 248 -9.25 4.56 -8.05
N ALA A 249 -8.77 5.38 -7.10
CA ALA A 249 -9.42 5.54 -5.79
C ALA A 249 -10.83 6.16 -5.90
N ARG A 250 -11.08 7.00 -6.91
CA ARG A 250 -12.43 7.52 -7.19
C ARG A 250 -13.37 6.39 -7.61
N PHE A 251 -12.94 5.51 -8.52
CA PHE A 251 -13.75 4.35 -8.90
C PHE A 251 -13.94 3.37 -7.73
N TRP A 252 -12.88 3.11 -6.97
CA TRP A 252 -12.92 2.30 -5.75
C TRP A 252 -13.95 2.83 -4.74
N TRP A 253 -13.95 4.14 -4.49
CA TRP A 253 -14.91 4.77 -3.60
C TRP A 253 -16.34 4.69 -4.14
N LEU A 254 -16.55 4.82 -5.46
CA LEU A 254 -17.87 4.65 -6.07
C LEU A 254 -18.39 3.21 -5.89
N LEU A 255 -17.54 2.19 -6.04
CA LEU A 255 -17.92 0.80 -5.75
C LEU A 255 -18.38 0.65 -4.30
N LYS A 256 -17.61 1.22 -3.36
CA LYS A 256 -17.97 1.25 -1.94
C LYS A 256 -19.30 1.97 -1.69
N TYR A 257 -19.51 3.13 -2.33
CA TYR A 257 -20.76 3.88 -2.24
C TYR A 257 -21.97 3.05 -2.68
N TYR A 258 -21.81 2.16 -3.66
CA TYR A 258 -22.85 1.23 -4.08
C TYR A 258 -22.82 -0.13 -3.36
N GLY A 259 -22.06 -0.25 -2.27
CA GLY A 259 -22.00 -1.42 -1.39
C GLY A 259 -21.17 -2.59 -1.92
N HIS A 260 -20.24 -2.34 -2.84
CA HIS A 260 -19.31 -3.35 -3.35
C HIS A 260 -17.93 -3.20 -2.70
N ASP A 261 -17.67 -4.00 -1.68
CA ASP A 261 -16.41 -3.94 -0.90
C ASP A 261 -15.28 -4.80 -1.48
N LYS A 262 -15.57 -5.70 -2.43
CA LYS A 262 -14.57 -6.58 -3.07
C LYS A 262 -13.76 -5.85 -4.14
N ALA A 263 -13.14 -4.73 -3.77
CA ALA A 263 -12.33 -3.92 -4.66
C ALA A 263 -10.95 -3.62 -4.07
N ARG A 264 -9.91 -3.78 -4.89
CA ARG A 264 -8.51 -3.49 -4.53
C ARG A 264 -7.81 -2.67 -5.60
N LEU A 265 -6.84 -1.86 -5.18
CA LEU A 265 -5.97 -1.08 -6.06
C LEU A 265 -4.67 -1.83 -6.33
N LEU A 266 -4.19 -1.80 -7.58
CA LEU A 266 -2.87 -2.31 -7.93
C LEU A 266 -1.80 -1.41 -7.32
N ASP A 267 -1.01 -1.96 -6.41
CA ASP A 267 0.09 -1.24 -5.75
C ASP A 267 1.17 -0.83 -6.76
N GLY A 268 1.49 0.47 -6.80
CA GLY A 268 2.38 1.05 -7.81
C GLY A 268 1.75 1.23 -9.21
N GLY A 269 0.49 0.84 -9.39
CA GLY A 269 -0.28 1.05 -10.62
C GLY A 269 0.32 0.42 -11.88
N PHE A 270 -0.04 0.97 -13.04
CA PHE A 270 0.50 0.53 -14.33
C PHE A 270 2.04 0.68 -14.46
N PRO A 271 2.68 1.73 -13.92
CA PRO A 271 4.15 1.84 -13.96
C PRO A 271 4.85 0.65 -13.29
N ALA A 272 4.35 0.16 -12.14
CA ALA A 272 4.89 -1.02 -11.49
C ALA A 272 4.69 -2.29 -12.32
N TRP A 273 3.52 -2.44 -12.96
CA TRP A 273 3.25 -3.54 -13.89
C TRP A 273 4.25 -3.58 -15.06
N GLN A 274 4.53 -2.41 -15.67
CA GLN A 274 5.50 -2.28 -16.75
C GLN A 274 6.93 -2.57 -16.28
N THR A 275 7.31 -2.08 -15.10
CA THR A 275 8.63 -2.29 -14.51
C THR A 275 8.89 -3.78 -14.23
N ALA A 276 7.86 -4.50 -13.79
CA ALA A 276 7.92 -5.96 -13.61
C ALA A 276 7.95 -6.74 -14.93
N GLN A 277 7.89 -6.07 -16.08
CA GLN A 277 7.85 -6.68 -17.41
C GLN A 277 6.69 -7.69 -17.55
N ALA A 278 5.59 -7.44 -16.84
CA ALA A 278 4.41 -8.29 -16.88
C ALA A 278 3.66 -8.14 -18.22
N PRO A 279 2.83 -9.13 -18.61
CA PRO A 279 2.16 -9.12 -19.91
C PRO A 279 1.32 -7.87 -20.15
N ILE A 280 1.36 -7.32 -21.37
CA ILE A 280 0.57 -6.17 -21.81
C ILE A 280 -0.28 -6.58 -23.01
N ALA A 281 -1.55 -6.19 -22.98
CA ALA A 281 -2.54 -6.45 -24.01
C ALA A 281 -2.93 -5.15 -24.75
N THR A 282 -3.54 -5.34 -25.92
CA THR A 282 -4.18 -4.26 -26.72
C THR A 282 -5.58 -4.64 -27.18
N ASP A 283 -5.99 -5.90 -26.98
CA ASP A 283 -7.32 -6.38 -27.27
C ASP A 283 -8.33 -5.85 -26.24
N ILE A 284 -9.40 -5.25 -26.74
CA ILE A 284 -10.47 -4.71 -25.90
C ILE A 284 -11.39 -5.88 -25.52
N PRO A 285 -11.58 -6.18 -24.22
CA PRO A 285 -12.46 -7.25 -23.80
C PRO A 285 -13.90 -6.95 -24.21
N GLY A 286 -14.59 -7.98 -24.71
CA GLY A 286 -16.04 -7.90 -24.94
C GLY A 286 -16.80 -7.78 -23.62
N PHE A 287 -17.92 -7.07 -23.63
CA PHE A 287 -18.78 -6.97 -22.44
C PHE A 287 -19.28 -8.34 -21.98
N LYS A 288 -19.33 -8.52 -20.67
CA LYS A 288 -19.88 -9.72 -20.04
C LYS A 288 -21.31 -9.42 -19.57
N PRO A 289 -22.28 -10.32 -19.80
CA PRO A 289 -23.57 -10.20 -19.16
C PRO A 289 -23.39 -10.35 -17.65
N GLY A 290 -23.84 -9.36 -16.89
CA GLY A 290 -23.86 -9.37 -15.43
C GLY A 290 -25.06 -8.62 -14.89
N GLN A 291 -25.34 -8.78 -13.60
CA GLN A 291 -26.40 -8.06 -12.90
C GLN A 291 -25.81 -7.46 -11.62
N PHE A 292 -25.48 -6.17 -11.67
CA PHE A 292 -25.05 -5.47 -10.47
C PHE A 292 -26.26 -5.04 -9.65
N GLU A 293 -26.40 -5.59 -8.44
CA GLU A 293 -27.39 -5.14 -7.48
C GLU A 293 -26.80 -4.01 -6.62
N PRO A 294 -27.26 -2.74 -6.75
CA PRO A 294 -26.72 -1.64 -5.96
C PRO A 294 -27.21 -1.65 -4.51
N ASN A 295 -26.39 -1.18 -3.59
CA ASN A 295 -26.76 -0.81 -2.22
C ASN A 295 -26.19 0.58 -1.90
N PRO A 296 -26.80 1.67 -2.41
CA PRO A 296 -26.29 3.03 -2.23
C PRO A 296 -26.15 3.40 -0.74
N GLN A 297 -25.05 4.05 -0.39
CA GLN A 297 -24.69 4.47 0.96
C GLN A 297 -24.75 6.00 1.09
N PRO A 298 -25.94 6.62 1.09
CA PRO A 298 -26.09 8.08 1.07
C PRO A 298 -25.40 8.76 2.25
N GLN A 299 -25.26 8.07 3.39
CA GLN A 299 -24.55 8.56 4.56
C GLN A 299 -23.05 8.78 4.32
N LEU A 300 -22.43 8.26 3.25
CA LEU A 300 -21.03 8.51 2.93
C LEU A 300 -20.81 9.86 2.22
N VAL A 301 -21.90 10.55 1.86
CA VAL A 301 -21.87 11.81 1.11
C VAL A 301 -22.38 12.93 2.00
N VAL A 302 -21.68 14.06 1.96
CA VAL A 302 -22.12 15.34 2.52
C VAL A 302 -22.22 16.38 1.41
N ASN A 303 -23.04 17.39 1.62
CA ASN A 303 -23.20 18.53 0.73
C ASN A 303 -22.59 19.81 1.35
N ARG A 304 -22.64 20.92 0.60
CA ARG A 304 -22.13 22.22 1.04
C ARG A 304 -22.79 22.73 2.33
N GLN A 305 -24.09 22.50 2.51
CA GLN A 305 -24.82 22.95 3.70
C GLN A 305 -24.36 22.19 4.95
N ASP A 306 -24.09 20.89 4.82
CA ASP A 306 -23.53 20.08 5.91
C ASP A 306 -22.16 20.63 6.35
N LEU A 307 -21.33 21.06 5.39
CA LEU A 307 -20.02 21.67 5.66
C LEU A 307 -20.13 23.04 6.34
N LEU A 308 -21.10 23.87 5.93
CA LEU A 308 -21.36 25.17 6.59
C LEU A 308 -21.79 25.00 8.05
N ILE A 309 -22.53 23.95 8.37
CA ILE A 309 -22.92 23.63 9.75
C ILE A 309 -21.74 23.02 10.52
N ALA A 310 -20.88 22.27 9.84
CA ALA A 310 -19.72 21.61 10.44
C ALA A 310 -18.67 22.59 10.97
N THR A 311 -18.47 23.73 10.29
CA THR A 311 -17.50 24.76 10.69
C THR A 311 -17.80 25.42 12.04
N ASP A 312 -19.02 25.26 12.55
CA ASP A 312 -19.46 25.81 13.84
C ASP A 312 -19.37 24.81 15.02
N ASN A 313 -19.13 23.50 14.76
CA ASN A 313 -19.35 22.42 15.75
C ASN A 313 -18.21 21.36 15.87
N GLN A 314 -16.94 21.76 15.79
CA GLN A 314 -15.78 20.86 16.05
C GLN A 314 -15.70 19.60 15.14
N ARG A 315 -16.30 19.61 13.95
CA ARG A 315 -16.18 18.51 12.98
C ARG A 315 -14.99 18.74 12.05
N LEU A 316 -14.27 17.66 11.74
CA LEU A 316 -12.99 17.72 11.05
C LEU A 316 -13.19 17.71 9.53
N VAL A 317 -12.82 18.81 8.88
CA VAL A 317 -12.84 18.91 7.41
C VAL A 317 -11.41 18.83 6.88
N ILE A 318 -11.13 17.95 5.92
CA ILE A 318 -9.80 17.73 5.38
C ILE A 318 -9.80 17.99 3.87
N ASP A 319 -8.95 18.92 3.44
CA ASP A 319 -8.62 19.19 2.04
C ASP A 319 -7.43 18.35 1.60
N ALA A 320 -7.63 17.54 0.58
CA ALA A 320 -6.61 16.67 0.03
C ALA A 320 -5.69 17.36 -1.00
N ARG A 321 -5.93 18.61 -1.41
CA ARG A 321 -5.14 19.30 -2.45
C ARG A 321 -3.70 19.60 -2.01
N ASP A 322 -2.86 19.93 -2.98
CA ASP A 322 -1.51 20.46 -2.72
C ASP A 322 -1.58 21.75 -1.88
N GLY A 323 -0.60 21.95 -1.00
CA GLY A 323 -0.62 23.02 0.01
C GLY A 323 -0.73 24.43 -0.57
N ASP A 324 -0.08 24.73 -1.70
CA ASP A 324 -0.19 26.05 -2.32
C ASP A 324 -1.58 26.34 -2.91
N ARG A 325 -2.32 25.30 -3.32
CA ARG A 325 -3.73 25.45 -3.74
C ARG A 325 -4.63 25.70 -2.54
N TYR A 326 -4.45 24.94 -1.48
CA TYR A 326 -5.16 25.12 -0.21
C TYR A 326 -4.94 26.53 0.37
N LEU A 327 -3.68 27.00 0.40
CA LEU A 327 -3.32 28.34 0.88
C LEU A 327 -3.77 29.47 -0.05
N GLY A 328 -4.30 29.15 -1.23
CA GLY A 328 -4.76 30.15 -2.21
C GLY A 328 -3.64 30.90 -2.92
N LYS A 329 -2.40 30.37 -2.93
CA LYS A 329 -1.28 30.98 -3.64
C LYS A 329 -1.31 30.71 -5.14
N ILE A 330 -1.82 29.54 -5.52
CA ILE A 330 -2.01 29.12 -6.92
C ILE A 330 -3.38 28.46 -7.04
N GLU A 331 -4.09 28.68 -8.14
CA GLU A 331 -5.24 27.84 -8.50
C GLU A 331 -5.31 27.70 -10.03
N PRO A 332 -4.79 26.59 -10.58
CA PRO A 332 -4.72 26.42 -12.03
C PRO A 332 -6.02 25.91 -12.66
N ILE A 333 -7.02 25.51 -11.85
CA ILE A 333 -8.21 24.79 -12.34
C ILE A 333 -9.50 25.55 -12.03
N ASP A 334 -9.70 25.93 -10.77
CA ASP A 334 -10.95 26.55 -10.30
C ASP A 334 -10.87 28.10 -10.35
N PRO A 335 -11.99 28.83 -10.48
CA PRO A 335 -11.97 30.28 -10.68
C PRO A 335 -11.46 31.09 -9.48
N ILE A 336 -11.47 30.51 -8.29
CA ILE A 336 -11.08 31.17 -7.04
C ILE A 336 -10.11 30.27 -6.30
N ALA A 337 -9.00 30.83 -5.83
CA ALA A 337 -8.03 30.13 -4.99
C ALA A 337 -8.44 30.16 -3.51
N GLY A 338 -7.99 29.19 -2.71
CA GLY A 338 -8.24 29.13 -1.26
C GLY A 338 -8.81 27.78 -0.82
N HIS A 339 -9.42 27.76 0.37
CA HIS A 339 -9.96 26.56 1.01
C HIS A 339 -11.25 26.86 1.78
N ILE A 340 -11.97 25.79 2.13
CA ILE A 340 -13.15 25.87 3.01
C ILE A 340 -12.70 26.31 4.40
N PRO A 341 -13.27 27.39 4.98
CA PRO A 341 -12.84 27.90 6.28
C PRO A 341 -12.78 26.81 7.35
N GLY A 342 -11.69 26.76 8.12
CA GLY A 342 -11.50 25.78 9.19
C GLY A 342 -11.06 24.38 8.75
N ALA A 343 -10.96 24.11 7.44
CA ALA A 343 -10.41 22.84 6.96
C ALA A 343 -8.93 22.67 7.34
N LEU A 344 -8.48 21.43 7.53
CA LEU A 344 -7.07 21.06 7.57
C LEU A 344 -6.59 20.65 6.17
N ASN A 345 -5.30 20.76 5.91
CA ASN A 345 -4.72 20.29 4.64
C ASN A 345 -3.86 19.05 4.85
N VAL A 346 -4.22 17.96 4.17
CA VAL A 346 -3.42 16.73 4.11
C VAL A 346 -3.29 16.31 2.64
N PRO A 347 -2.23 16.76 1.93
CA PRO A 347 -2.04 16.46 0.51
C PRO A 347 -2.07 14.95 0.20
N TRP A 348 -2.95 14.57 -0.74
CA TRP A 348 -3.23 13.17 -1.08
C TRP A 348 -2.02 12.34 -1.51
N LYS A 349 -1.02 12.99 -2.12
CA LYS A 349 0.21 12.31 -2.58
C LYS A 349 1.03 11.70 -1.46
N GLN A 350 0.79 12.08 -0.20
CA GLN A 350 1.48 11.51 0.96
C GLN A 350 1.08 10.06 1.26
N VAL A 351 -0.03 9.57 0.70
CA VAL A 351 -0.52 8.19 0.86
C VAL A 351 0.33 7.17 0.09
N THR A 352 1.09 7.63 -0.89
CA THR A 352 1.99 6.81 -1.72
C THR A 352 3.42 7.36 -1.68
N ASP A 353 4.41 6.55 -2.05
CA ASP A 353 5.77 7.02 -2.30
C ASP A 353 5.89 7.74 -3.65
N ALA A 354 7.08 8.23 -3.97
CA ALA A 354 7.36 8.95 -5.20
C ALA A 354 7.21 8.08 -6.47
N GLN A 355 7.19 6.76 -6.33
CA GLN A 355 7.02 5.79 -7.41
C GLN A 355 5.55 5.34 -7.55
N GLY A 356 4.67 5.75 -6.63
CA GLY A 356 3.24 5.42 -6.66
C GLY A 356 2.87 4.17 -5.86
N PHE A 357 3.81 3.55 -5.14
CA PHE A 357 3.47 2.46 -4.23
C PHE A 357 2.83 3.00 -2.97
N ALA A 358 1.90 2.26 -2.37
CA ALA A 358 1.31 2.59 -1.09
C ALA A 358 2.40 2.75 -0.03
N GLN A 359 2.30 3.82 0.76
CA GLN A 359 3.19 3.99 1.89
C GLN A 359 2.98 2.86 2.91
N PRO A 360 4.03 2.44 3.64
CA PRO A 360 3.93 1.44 4.69
C PRO A 360 2.89 1.82 5.76
N PRO A 361 2.29 0.84 6.45
CA PRO A 361 1.28 1.10 7.48
C PRO A 361 1.69 2.12 8.54
N GLU A 362 2.96 2.16 8.93
CA GLU A 362 3.46 3.10 9.95
C GLU A 362 3.44 4.55 9.45
N VAL A 363 3.72 4.76 8.16
CA VAL A 363 3.64 6.08 7.53
C VAL A 363 2.18 6.48 7.32
N GLN A 364 1.31 5.54 6.91
CA GLN A 364 -0.12 5.80 6.85
C GLN A 364 -0.67 6.20 8.23
N GLN A 365 -0.26 5.49 9.29
CA GLN A 365 -0.70 5.76 10.67
C GLN A 365 -0.26 7.16 11.14
N SER A 366 0.96 7.59 10.81
CA SER A 366 1.47 8.90 11.23
C SER A 366 0.75 10.06 10.53
N LEU A 367 0.19 9.87 9.32
CA LEU A 367 -0.64 10.88 8.65
C LEU A 367 -1.90 11.22 9.46
N TRP A 368 -2.41 10.27 10.24
CA TRP A 368 -3.69 10.38 10.93
C TRP A 368 -3.59 10.23 12.45
N GLU A 369 -2.39 10.23 13.03
CA GLU A 369 -2.15 9.91 14.45
C GLU A 369 -2.88 10.84 15.44
N ASN A 370 -3.20 12.05 15.00
CA ASN A 370 -3.89 13.07 15.79
C ASN A 370 -5.44 12.97 15.70
N LEU A 371 -5.95 12.01 14.92
CA LEU A 371 -7.37 11.82 14.69
C LEU A 371 -7.88 10.59 15.44
N SER A 372 -9.09 10.66 15.97
CA SER A 372 -9.71 9.49 16.59
C SER A 372 -10.40 8.62 15.52
N PRO A 373 -10.29 7.28 15.58
CA PRO A 373 -10.95 6.37 14.65
C PRO A 373 -12.46 6.58 14.49
N ASP A 374 -13.14 6.99 15.56
CA ASP A 374 -14.60 7.21 15.61
C ASP A 374 -15.02 8.65 15.21
N GLN A 375 -14.04 9.56 15.08
CA GLN A 375 -14.29 10.96 14.75
C GLN A 375 -14.92 11.08 13.36
N GLU A 376 -15.95 11.92 13.22
CA GLU A 376 -16.51 12.21 11.89
C GLU A 376 -15.54 13.08 11.10
N ILE A 377 -15.09 12.56 9.95
CA ILE A 377 -14.12 13.22 9.06
C ILE A 377 -14.77 13.48 7.71
N MET A 378 -14.85 14.75 7.32
CA MET A 378 -15.36 15.19 6.03
C MET A 378 -14.20 15.48 5.09
N LEU A 379 -14.12 14.74 3.99
CA LEU A 379 -13.05 14.81 3.02
C LEU A 379 -13.50 15.58 1.78
N TYR A 380 -12.63 16.46 1.30
CA TYR A 380 -12.80 17.09 0.00
C TYR A 380 -11.44 17.32 -0.67
N CYS A 381 -11.48 17.66 -1.96
CA CYS A 381 -10.30 18.13 -2.69
C CYS A 381 -10.78 19.17 -3.70
N GLY A 382 -10.16 19.25 -4.87
CA GLY A 382 -10.68 20.13 -5.91
C GLY A 382 -12.09 19.74 -6.40
N SER A 383 -12.39 18.44 -6.54
CA SER A 383 -13.64 17.97 -7.16
C SER A 383 -14.02 16.53 -6.77
N GLY A 384 -13.74 16.14 -5.53
CA GLY A 384 -14.14 14.81 -5.02
C GLY A 384 -13.44 13.60 -5.63
N VAL A 385 -12.31 13.78 -6.31
CA VAL A 385 -11.52 12.69 -6.92
C VAL A 385 -10.40 12.26 -5.96
N THR A 386 -9.34 13.07 -5.82
CA THR A 386 -8.17 12.71 -4.99
C THR A 386 -8.44 12.64 -3.49
N ALA A 387 -9.56 13.19 -3.01
CA ALA A 387 -10.03 12.98 -1.63
C ALA A 387 -10.31 11.50 -1.33
N CYS A 388 -10.62 10.70 -2.35
CA CYS A 388 -10.80 9.26 -2.22
C CYS A 388 -9.50 8.52 -1.87
N VAL A 389 -8.33 9.11 -2.20
CA VAL A 389 -7.02 8.56 -1.80
C VAL A 389 -6.81 8.73 -0.29
N ASN A 390 -7.14 9.91 0.26
CA ASN A 390 -7.14 10.11 1.71
C ASN A 390 -8.17 9.22 2.41
N TRP A 391 -9.36 9.05 1.82
CA TRP A 391 -10.38 8.13 2.33
C TRP A 391 -9.81 6.72 2.48
N LEU A 392 -9.20 6.20 1.41
CA LEU A 392 -8.55 4.90 1.42
C LEU A 392 -7.55 4.82 2.58
N SER A 393 -6.63 5.77 2.69
CA SER A 393 -5.62 5.83 3.76
C SER A 393 -6.20 5.85 5.18
N LEU A 394 -7.31 6.57 5.38
CA LEU A 394 -8.04 6.59 6.65
C LEU A 394 -8.65 5.22 6.99
N GLU A 395 -9.23 4.51 6.01
CA GLU A 395 -9.72 3.14 6.23
C GLU A 395 -8.59 2.17 6.57
N LEU A 396 -7.42 2.29 5.92
CA LEU A 396 -6.23 1.49 6.24
C LEU A 396 -5.80 1.60 7.70
N THR A 397 -6.07 2.75 8.31
CA THR A 397 -5.66 3.11 9.68
C THR A 397 -6.80 3.01 10.68
N GLY A 398 -7.92 2.39 10.29
CA GLY A 398 -9.05 2.07 11.18
C GLY A 398 -10.10 3.17 11.36
N HIS A 399 -9.97 4.29 10.63
CA HIS A 399 -10.99 5.35 10.65
C HIS A 399 -12.17 4.95 9.77
N HIS A 400 -13.38 5.03 10.32
CA HIS A 400 -14.57 4.46 9.67
C HIS A 400 -15.73 5.46 9.55
N ASN A 401 -15.73 6.55 10.31
CA ASN A 401 -16.76 7.60 10.23
C ASN A 401 -16.38 8.68 9.20
N LEU A 402 -16.28 8.26 7.94
CA LEU A 402 -15.81 9.11 6.83
C LEU A 402 -17.00 9.61 5.99
N LYS A 403 -16.88 10.85 5.51
CA LYS A 403 -17.82 11.51 4.59
C LYS A 403 -17.06 12.16 3.45
N LEU A 404 -17.61 12.12 2.24
CA LEU A 404 -17.03 12.75 1.05
C LEU A 404 -17.93 13.91 0.66
N TYR A 405 -17.34 15.06 0.38
CA TYR A 405 -17.99 16.13 -0.35
C TYR A 405 -17.60 16.04 -1.83
N PRO A 406 -18.45 15.45 -2.71
CA PRO A 406 -18.06 15.12 -4.08
C PRO A 406 -17.78 16.36 -4.93
N GLY A 407 -18.51 17.46 -4.67
CA GLY A 407 -18.34 18.70 -5.40
C GLY A 407 -16.99 19.38 -5.17
N GLY A 408 -16.36 19.13 -4.01
CA GLY A 408 -15.06 19.68 -3.65
C GLY A 408 -15.00 21.22 -3.68
N TRP A 409 -13.79 21.73 -3.81
CA TRP A 409 -13.55 23.17 -3.92
C TRP A 409 -14.23 23.80 -5.12
N SER A 410 -14.32 23.08 -6.25
CA SER A 410 -15.00 23.52 -7.46
C SER A 410 -16.46 23.89 -7.19
N ASP A 411 -17.18 23.01 -6.47
CA ASP A 411 -18.54 23.31 -6.02
C ASP A 411 -18.56 24.45 -5.02
N TRP A 412 -17.71 24.39 -3.99
CA TRP A 412 -17.67 25.41 -2.94
C TRP A 412 -17.50 26.84 -3.50
N CYS A 413 -16.51 27.02 -4.38
CA CYS A 413 -16.15 28.31 -4.94
C CYS A 413 -17.17 28.84 -5.96
N SER A 414 -17.98 27.97 -6.57
CA SER A 414 -19.05 28.36 -7.50
C SER A 414 -20.14 29.22 -6.84
N TYR A 415 -20.30 29.13 -5.52
CA TYR A 415 -21.20 29.98 -4.73
C TYR A 415 -20.53 31.28 -4.27
N VAL A 416 -19.20 31.36 -4.34
CA VAL A 416 -18.41 32.53 -3.94
C VAL A 416 -18.18 33.46 -5.13
N ALA A 417 -17.99 32.92 -6.34
CA ALA A 417 -17.78 33.68 -7.57
C ALA A 417 -18.87 34.75 -7.85
N PRO A 418 -20.17 34.49 -7.64
CA PRO A 418 -21.21 35.51 -7.85
C PRO A 418 -21.09 36.73 -6.92
N LEU A 419 -20.41 36.60 -5.77
CA LEU A 419 -20.22 37.70 -4.81
C LEU A 419 -19.11 38.67 -5.24
N PHE A 420 -18.19 38.24 -6.11
CA PHE A 420 -17.10 39.09 -6.62
C PHE A 420 -17.42 39.78 -7.96
N ASP A 421 -18.40 39.26 -8.72
CA ASP A 421 -18.93 39.91 -9.94
C ASP A 421 -20.03 40.94 -9.64
N ALA A 422 -20.55 40.97 -8.41
CA ALA A 422 -21.41 42.07 -7.95
C ALA A 422 -20.56 43.32 -7.71
N LYS A 423 -20.26 44.06 -8.80
CA LYS A 423 -19.92 45.49 -8.69
C LYS A 423 -21.01 46.14 -7.83
N SER A 424 -20.63 46.48 -6.60
CA SER A 424 -21.47 47.22 -5.67
C SER A 424 -21.90 48.54 -6.32
N PRO A 425 -23.19 48.93 -6.24
CA PRO A 425 -23.57 50.33 -6.44
C PRO A 425 -22.97 51.22 -5.35
#